data_AF-A0A2T9WQC5-F1
#
_entry.id   AF-A0A2T9WQC5-F1
#
_cell.length_a   1.000
_cell.length_b   1.000
_cell.length_c   1.000
_cell.angle_alpha   90.00
_cell.angle_beta   90.00
_cell.angle_gamma   90.00
#
_symmetry.space_group_name_H-M   'P 1'
#
loop_
_entity.id
_entity.type
_entity.pdbx_description
1 polymer ?
#
loop_
_entity_poly.entity_id
_entity_poly.type
_entity_poly.pdbx_seq_one_letter_code
_entity_poly.pdbx_strand_id
1 'polypeptide(L)'
;MTDTPSYENQSKTLEETLKDTKEEKGNAKTLEDMIKKVELKIVKTKAKYKDYATAIEVTYENVNKVDRKSIPLLKDLIEAMESIPIDIELKTYILYNITTYINEKIIFGESYRRERNIENLRIGMKFLKNEKGLRKMNELYSRVLAGKILLRNFREYLEEIRDRAPDLDQETQIKYARQKVAYDYLGTIIKGLLRDPTKYEPLYKQFIETDDLGEFVKHLPKYIKS
;
A
#
# COMPACT_ATOMS: atom_id res chain seq x y z
N MET A 1 -35.50 54.47 13.39
CA MET A 1 -35.86 54.01 12.02
C MET A 1 -34.64 53.33 11.46
N THR A 2 -34.83 52.06 11.15
CA THR A 2 -33.88 51.09 10.60
C THR A 2 -33.40 51.49 9.22
N ASP A 3 -32.18 51.09 8.85
CA ASP A 3 -31.97 50.12 7.77
C ASP A 3 -30.50 49.70 7.68
N THR A 4 -30.29 48.42 7.97
CA THR A 4 -29.06 47.65 7.72
C THR A 4 -29.15 47.08 6.29
N PRO A 5 -28.06 47.08 5.50
CA PRO A 5 -27.87 46.08 4.47
C PRO A 5 -26.88 45.02 4.95
N SER A 6 -27.44 43.84 5.22
CA SER A 6 -26.79 42.53 5.21
C SER A 6 -26.20 42.22 3.82
N TYR A 7 -25.14 41.41 3.75
CA TYR A 7 -24.84 40.31 2.80
C TYR A 7 -23.36 39.94 2.99
N GLU A 8 -23.04 38.92 3.77
CA GLU A 8 -22.86 37.52 3.34
C GLU A 8 -21.73 37.28 2.33
N ASN A 9 -20.76 36.47 2.79
CA ASN A 9 -20.07 35.41 2.08
C ASN A 9 -19.47 35.70 0.69
N GLN A 10 -18.14 35.77 0.65
CA GLN A 10 -17.39 35.01 -0.37
C GLN A 10 -16.23 34.28 0.30
N SER A 11 -16.54 33.05 0.76
CA SER A 11 -15.54 32.01 0.96
C SER A 11 -14.87 31.76 -0.39
N LYS A 12 -13.63 32.23 -0.56
CA LYS A 12 -12.83 31.87 -1.72
C LYS A 12 -12.54 30.38 -1.63
N THR A 13 -13.11 29.61 -2.55
CA THR A 13 -12.84 28.18 -2.69
C THR A 13 -11.36 27.99 -2.99
N LEU A 14 -10.76 26.95 -2.38
CA LEU A 14 -9.35 26.56 -2.56
C LEU A 14 -8.92 26.41 -4.04
N GLU A 15 -9.88 26.23 -4.95
CA GLU A 15 -9.66 26.16 -6.40
C GLU A 15 -9.34 27.52 -7.05
N GLU A 16 -9.83 28.64 -6.50
CA GLU A 16 -9.57 29.98 -7.04
C GLU A 16 -8.18 30.49 -6.64
N THR A 17 -7.70 30.14 -5.44
CA THR A 17 -6.36 30.52 -4.97
C THR A 17 -5.22 29.86 -5.75
N LEU A 18 -5.52 28.80 -6.54
CA LEU A 18 -4.54 28.05 -7.33
C LEU A 18 -4.35 28.59 -8.76
N LYS A 19 -5.13 29.58 -9.21
CA LYS A 19 -4.99 30.17 -10.55
C LYS A 19 -4.00 31.33 -10.64
N ASP A 20 -3.63 31.95 -9.52
CA ASP A 20 -2.85 33.20 -9.51
C ASP A 20 -1.33 33.04 -9.30
N THR A 21 -0.77 31.85 -9.52
CA THR A 21 0.69 31.67 -9.43
C THR A 21 1.28 31.04 -10.69
N LYS A 22 1.51 31.88 -11.69
CA LYS A 22 2.56 31.68 -12.69
C LYS A 22 3.57 32.80 -12.56
N GLU A 23 4.74 32.50 -12.00
CA GLU A 23 6.01 32.87 -12.61
C GLU A 23 7.21 32.16 -11.95
N GLU A 24 8.25 32.06 -12.74
CA GLU A 24 9.36 31.11 -12.70
C GLU A 24 10.38 31.34 -11.58
N LYS A 25 10.95 30.25 -11.05
CA LYS A 25 12.38 30.07 -10.76
C LYS A 25 12.63 28.64 -10.26
N GLY A 26 13.79 28.08 -10.66
CA GLY A 26 14.15 26.65 -10.55
C GLY A 26 13.64 25.95 -9.30
N ASN A 27 12.68 25.04 -9.48
CA ASN A 27 11.89 24.51 -8.39
C ASN A 27 12.57 23.27 -7.78
N ALA A 28 13.52 23.49 -6.86
CA ALA A 28 13.89 22.46 -5.91
C ALA A 28 12.66 22.14 -5.05
N LYS A 29 11.90 21.14 -5.48
CA LYS A 29 10.63 20.71 -4.88
C LYS A 29 10.86 20.44 -3.39
N THR A 30 10.25 21.24 -2.51
CA THR A 30 10.43 21.12 -1.06
C THR A 30 9.70 19.89 -0.50
N LEU A 31 10.08 19.43 0.70
CA LEU A 31 9.38 18.32 1.37
C LEU A 31 7.89 18.67 1.60
N GLU A 32 7.62 19.93 1.95
CA GLU A 32 6.29 20.50 2.14
C GLU A 32 5.45 20.46 0.85
N ASP A 33 6.05 20.73 -0.31
CA ASP A 33 5.37 20.59 -1.61
C ASP A 33 5.05 19.13 -1.94
N MET A 34 5.91 18.19 -1.53
CA MET A 34 5.65 16.77 -1.71
C MET A 34 4.51 16.28 -0.82
N ILE A 35 4.49 16.73 0.44
CA ILE A 35 3.41 16.50 1.42
C ILE A 35 2.06 16.97 0.85
N LYS A 36 1.96 18.24 0.43
CA LYS A 36 0.71 18.79 -0.13
C LYS A 36 0.20 18.00 -1.32
N LYS A 37 1.10 17.50 -2.19
CA LYS A 37 0.73 16.68 -3.33
C LYS A 37 0.15 15.33 -2.93
N VAL A 38 0.63 14.71 -1.85
CA VAL A 38 0.05 13.46 -1.32
C VAL A 38 -1.34 13.71 -0.74
N GLU A 39 -1.48 14.78 0.06
CA GLU A 39 -2.78 15.17 0.66
C GLU A 39 -3.84 15.43 -0.41
N LEU A 40 -3.52 16.22 -1.45
CA LEU A 40 -4.44 16.46 -2.57
C LEU A 40 -4.83 15.17 -3.30
N LYS A 41 -3.89 14.23 -3.40
CA LYS A 41 -4.11 12.95 -4.07
C LYS A 41 -5.07 12.05 -3.28
N ILE A 42 -4.94 12.01 -1.95
CA ILE A 42 -5.88 11.31 -1.06
C ILE A 42 -7.31 11.80 -1.32
N VAL A 43 -7.51 13.12 -1.35
CA VAL A 43 -8.83 13.73 -1.61
C VAL A 43 -9.39 13.28 -2.97
N LYS A 44 -8.57 13.30 -4.02
CA LYS A 44 -8.99 12.87 -5.37
C LYS A 44 -9.34 11.37 -5.42
N THR A 45 -8.56 10.52 -4.75
CA THR A 45 -8.78 9.07 -4.75
C THR A 45 -10.05 8.68 -3.98
N LYS A 46 -10.42 9.43 -2.91
CA LYS A 46 -11.64 9.18 -2.12
C LYS A 46 -12.90 9.15 -2.98
N ALA A 47 -12.95 9.92 -4.06
CA ALA A 47 -14.09 9.98 -4.98
C ALA A 47 -14.28 8.71 -5.83
N LYS A 48 -13.24 7.89 -6.00
CA LYS A 48 -13.25 6.73 -6.92
C LYS A 48 -13.10 5.39 -6.20
N TYR A 49 -12.25 5.33 -5.17
CA TYR A 49 -11.94 4.11 -4.43
C TYR A 49 -11.77 4.43 -2.95
N LYS A 50 -12.89 4.40 -2.19
CA LYS A 50 -12.91 4.79 -0.78
C LYS A 50 -11.87 4.06 0.05
N ASP A 51 -11.83 2.72 -0.02
CA ASP A 51 -10.94 1.90 0.80
C ASP A 51 -9.46 2.13 0.48
N TYR A 52 -9.13 2.27 -0.81
CA TYR A 52 -7.76 2.59 -1.23
C TYR A 52 -7.33 3.98 -0.78
N ALA A 53 -8.22 4.97 -0.86
CA ALA A 53 -7.93 6.32 -0.40
C ALA A 53 -7.71 6.37 1.11
N THR A 54 -8.53 5.66 1.89
CA THR A 54 -8.35 5.50 3.34
C THR A 54 -7.02 4.81 3.65
N ALA A 55 -6.64 3.77 2.89
CA ALA A 55 -5.35 3.12 3.07
C ALA A 55 -4.16 4.06 2.81
N ILE A 56 -4.25 4.93 1.79
CA ILE A 56 -3.22 5.96 1.54
C ILE A 56 -3.15 6.93 2.72
N GLU A 57 -4.29 7.45 3.17
CA GLU A 57 -4.39 8.41 4.28
C GLU A 57 -3.76 7.87 5.56
N VAL A 58 -4.19 6.68 6.00
CA VAL A 58 -3.66 6.03 7.21
C VAL A 58 -2.16 5.76 7.08
N THR A 59 -1.71 5.27 5.92
CA THR A 59 -0.27 5.01 5.71
C THR A 59 0.53 6.31 5.75
N TYR A 60 0.00 7.38 5.15
CA TYR A 60 0.64 8.69 5.15
C TYR A 60 0.75 9.27 6.57
N GLU A 61 -0.32 9.24 7.36
CA GLU A 61 -0.32 9.70 8.75
C GLU A 61 0.73 8.97 9.58
N ASN A 62 0.79 7.65 9.43
CA ASN A 62 1.75 6.81 10.14
C ASN A 62 3.20 7.11 9.71
N VAL A 63 3.47 7.23 8.42
CA VAL A 63 4.80 7.59 7.91
C VAL A 63 5.21 8.98 8.40
N ASN A 64 4.33 9.98 8.29
CA ASN A 64 4.59 11.35 8.75
C ASN A 64 4.89 11.41 10.25
N LYS A 65 4.18 10.59 11.06
CA LYS A 65 4.41 10.49 12.50
C LYS A 65 5.77 9.89 12.85
N VAL A 66 6.21 8.84 12.16
CA VAL A 66 7.43 8.11 12.55
C VAL A 66 8.70 8.61 11.87
N ASP A 67 8.60 9.03 10.60
CA ASP A 67 9.71 9.50 9.79
C ASP A 67 9.24 10.34 8.58
N ARG A 68 9.13 11.65 8.75
CA ARG A 68 8.73 12.59 7.67
C ARG A 68 9.61 12.49 6.42
N LYS A 69 10.89 12.11 6.57
CA LYS A 69 11.82 11.94 5.43
C LYS A 69 11.44 10.77 4.51
N SER A 70 10.57 9.87 4.98
CA SER A 70 10.04 8.75 4.17
C SER A 70 8.82 9.13 3.32
N ILE A 71 8.22 10.31 3.50
CA ILE A 71 7.04 10.74 2.72
C ILE A 71 7.30 10.73 1.21
N PRO A 72 8.46 11.21 0.69
CA PRO A 72 8.77 11.09 -0.73
C PRO A 72 8.80 9.63 -1.22
N LEU A 73 9.29 8.68 -0.40
CA LEU A 73 9.32 7.26 -0.77
C LEU A 73 7.90 6.66 -0.85
N LEU A 74 7.04 6.99 0.11
CA LEU A 74 5.64 6.58 0.07
C LEU A 74 4.94 7.16 -1.16
N LYS A 75 5.18 8.43 -1.47
CA LYS A 75 4.65 9.09 -2.65
C LYS A 75 5.08 8.39 -3.93
N ASP A 76 6.38 8.12 -4.09
CA ASP A 76 6.93 7.42 -5.25
C ASP A 76 6.28 6.03 -5.42
N LEU A 77 6.07 5.30 -4.31
CA LEU A 77 5.40 4.01 -4.31
C LEU A 77 3.94 4.13 -4.80
N ILE A 78 3.19 5.13 -4.32
CA ILE A 78 1.79 5.34 -4.75
C ILE A 78 1.75 5.71 -6.24
N GLU A 79 2.64 6.60 -6.70
CA GLU A 79 2.76 6.95 -8.11
C GLU A 79 3.09 5.73 -8.98
N ALA A 80 4.02 4.88 -8.54
CA ALA A 80 4.36 3.63 -9.22
C ALA A 80 3.18 2.64 -9.25
N MET A 81 2.42 2.49 -8.17
CA MET A 81 1.24 1.62 -8.17
C MET A 81 0.12 2.14 -9.08
N GLU A 82 0.01 3.45 -9.26
CA GLU A 82 -0.99 4.06 -10.14
C GLU A 82 -0.61 4.09 -11.62
N SER A 83 0.68 4.09 -11.94
CA SER A 83 1.15 4.08 -13.34
C SER A 83 0.91 2.76 -14.06
N ILE A 84 0.54 1.70 -13.32
CA ILE A 84 0.29 0.36 -13.86
C ILE A 84 -1.07 -0.19 -13.42
N PRO A 85 -1.68 -1.09 -14.22
CA PRO A 85 -3.01 -1.65 -13.95
C PRO A 85 -2.94 -2.75 -12.90
N ILE A 86 -2.54 -2.39 -11.68
CA ILE A 86 -2.59 -3.28 -10.51
C ILE A 86 -4.01 -3.28 -9.95
N ASP A 87 -4.45 -4.45 -9.49
CA ASP A 87 -5.70 -4.61 -8.73
C ASP A 87 -5.75 -3.67 -7.52
N ILE A 88 -6.90 -3.01 -7.32
CA ILE A 88 -7.07 -2.00 -6.27
C ILE A 88 -6.96 -2.61 -4.86
N GLU A 89 -7.38 -3.86 -4.68
CA GLU A 89 -7.29 -4.60 -3.43
C GLU A 89 -5.82 -4.93 -3.12
N LEU A 90 -5.03 -5.25 -4.15
CA LEU A 90 -3.58 -5.43 -3.99
C LEU A 90 -2.86 -4.13 -3.61
N LYS A 91 -3.22 -2.99 -4.22
CA LYS A 91 -2.65 -1.69 -3.83
C LYS A 91 -2.96 -1.39 -2.36
N THR A 92 -4.19 -1.65 -1.94
CA THR A 92 -4.66 -1.50 -0.57
C THR A 92 -3.87 -2.43 0.37
N TYR A 93 -3.65 -3.68 -0.02
CA TYR A 93 -2.89 -4.66 0.75
C TYR A 93 -1.42 -4.26 0.96
N ILE A 94 -0.76 -3.70 -0.05
CA ILE A 94 0.63 -3.20 0.08
C ILE A 94 0.70 -2.09 1.13
N LEU A 95 -0.20 -1.10 1.04
CA LEU A 95 -0.27 0.01 1.99
C LEU A 95 -0.61 -0.46 3.41
N TYR A 96 -1.53 -1.43 3.53
CA TYR A 96 -1.88 -2.06 4.79
C TYR A 96 -0.65 -2.70 5.47
N ASN A 97 0.18 -3.44 4.73
CA ASN A 97 1.38 -4.06 5.31
C ASN A 97 2.41 -3.03 5.78
N ILE A 98 2.55 -1.90 5.08
CA ILE A 98 3.40 -0.79 5.52
C ILE A 98 2.87 -0.21 6.84
N THR A 99 1.57 0.07 6.89
CA THR A 99 0.89 0.59 8.09
C THR A 99 1.06 -0.36 9.28
N THR A 100 0.80 -1.65 9.08
CA THR A 100 0.96 -2.68 10.11
C THR A 100 2.40 -2.77 10.61
N TYR A 101 3.38 -2.74 9.70
CA TYR A 101 4.79 -2.74 10.06
C TYR A 101 5.16 -1.52 10.93
N ILE A 102 4.71 -0.33 10.55
CA ILE A 102 4.95 0.90 11.33
C ILE A 102 4.36 0.76 12.72
N ASN A 103 3.11 0.34 12.83
CA ASN A 103 2.43 0.18 14.10
C ASN A 103 3.15 -0.84 14.99
N GLU A 104 3.34 -2.06 14.50
CA GLU A 104 3.87 -3.17 15.29
C GLU A 104 5.36 -3.02 15.64
N LYS A 105 6.17 -2.50 14.71
CA LYS A 105 7.64 -2.51 14.85
C LYS A 105 8.23 -1.16 15.22
N ILE A 106 7.55 -0.05 14.94
CA ILE A 106 8.10 1.29 15.19
C ILE A 106 7.34 2.01 16.31
N ILE A 107 6.01 1.98 16.31
CA ILE A 107 5.19 2.68 17.32
C ILE A 107 5.07 1.86 18.61
N PHE A 108 4.66 0.59 18.49
CA PHE A 108 4.46 -0.32 19.62
C PHE A 108 5.63 -1.28 19.82
N GLY A 109 6.64 -1.23 18.94
CA GLY A 109 7.82 -2.08 19.01
C GLY A 109 8.83 -1.61 20.04
N GLU A 110 9.88 -2.40 20.22
CA GLU A 110 10.97 -2.11 21.16
C GLU A 110 11.75 -0.85 20.73
N SER A 111 11.85 0.13 21.62
CA SER A 111 12.44 1.46 21.34
C SER A 111 13.89 1.38 20.83
N TYR A 112 14.70 0.46 21.35
CA TYR A 112 16.10 0.31 20.96
C TYR A 112 16.30 -0.21 19.52
N ARG A 113 15.24 -0.74 18.88
CA ARG A 113 15.26 -1.16 17.47
C ARG A 113 14.65 -0.13 16.53
N ARG A 114 14.13 0.98 17.05
CA ARG A 114 13.31 1.94 16.30
C ARG A 114 14.02 2.48 15.06
N GLU A 115 15.27 2.92 15.18
CA GLU A 115 16.03 3.48 14.06
C GLU A 115 16.28 2.44 12.97
N ARG A 116 16.67 1.22 13.36
CA ARG A 116 16.82 0.10 12.43
C ARG A 116 15.51 -0.21 11.71
N ASN A 117 14.38 -0.21 12.42
CA ASN A 117 13.08 -0.48 11.83
C ASN A 117 12.64 0.64 10.87
N ILE A 118 12.96 1.90 11.17
CA ILE A 118 12.74 3.03 10.24
C ILE A 118 13.60 2.88 8.98
N GLU A 119 14.86 2.48 9.11
CA GLU A 119 15.73 2.27 7.95
C GLU A 119 15.25 1.08 7.10
N ASN A 120 14.83 -0.01 7.75
CA ASN A 120 14.23 -1.15 7.05
C ASN A 120 12.93 -0.75 6.31
N LEU A 121 12.08 0.08 6.92
CA LEU A 121 10.91 0.65 6.27
C LEU A 121 11.30 1.43 4.99
N ARG A 122 12.29 2.31 5.07
CA ARG A 122 12.77 3.10 3.92
C ARG A 122 13.27 2.21 2.80
N ILE A 123 14.12 1.22 3.11
CA ILE A 123 14.68 0.29 2.13
C ILE A 123 13.56 -0.58 1.54
N GLY A 124 12.66 -1.09 2.38
CA GLY A 124 11.49 -1.86 1.95
C GLY A 124 10.63 -1.10 0.95
N MET A 125 10.29 0.17 1.22
CA MET A 125 9.54 1.01 0.28
C MET A 125 10.29 1.25 -1.04
N LYS A 126 11.62 1.35 -1.02
CA LYS A 126 12.43 1.44 -2.26
C LYS A 126 12.31 0.18 -3.12
N PHE A 127 12.27 -1.01 -2.52
CA PHE A 127 12.01 -2.24 -3.26
C PHE A 127 10.57 -2.30 -3.77
N LEU A 128 9.59 -1.98 -2.90
CA LEU A 128 8.17 -2.08 -3.25
C LEU A 128 7.77 -1.15 -4.41
N LYS A 129 8.44 -0.02 -4.62
CA LYS A 129 8.14 0.89 -5.75
C LYS A 129 8.66 0.40 -7.11
N ASN A 130 9.39 -0.73 -7.17
CA ASN A 130 9.91 -1.26 -8.41
C ASN A 130 8.76 -1.76 -9.32
N GLU A 131 8.67 -1.20 -10.53
CA GLU A 131 7.57 -1.50 -11.46
C GLU A 131 7.51 -2.97 -11.87
N LYS A 132 8.66 -3.60 -12.19
CA LYS A 132 8.73 -5.02 -12.56
C LYS A 132 8.18 -5.89 -11.43
N GLY A 133 8.57 -5.59 -10.19
CA GLY A 133 8.07 -6.30 -9.02
C GLY A 133 6.60 -6.09 -8.77
N LEU A 134 6.09 -4.86 -8.90
CA LEU A 134 4.66 -4.59 -8.78
C LEU A 134 3.83 -5.33 -9.84
N ARG A 135 4.30 -5.37 -11.09
CA ARG A 135 3.67 -6.16 -12.16
C ARG A 135 3.67 -7.65 -11.82
N LYS A 136 4.78 -8.16 -11.31
CA LYS A 136 4.90 -9.57 -10.90
C LYS A 136 4.01 -9.91 -9.70
N MET A 137 3.87 -9.00 -8.73
CA MET A 137 2.90 -9.14 -7.63
C MET A 137 1.47 -9.20 -8.15
N ASN A 138 1.10 -8.31 -9.08
CA ASN A 138 -0.21 -8.32 -9.71
C ASN A 138 -0.48 -9.59 -10.53
N GLU A 139 0.55 -10.09 -11.23
CA GLU A 139 0.49 -11.34 -11.97
C GLU A 139 0.23 -12.53 -11.04
N LEU A 140 1.01 -12.65 -9.95
CA LEU A 140 0.81 -13.68 -8.93
C LEU A 140 -0.60 -13.62 -8.34
N TYR A 141 -1.02 -12.43 -7.92
CA TYR A 141 -2.35 -12.19 -7.36
C TYR A 141 -3.46 -12.65 -8.32
N SER A 142 -3.41 -12.19 -9.57
CA SER A 142 -4.40 -12.51 -10.60
C SER A 142 -4.44 -14.00 -10.93
N ARG A 143 -3.27 -14.65 -11.03
CA ARG A 143 -3.18 -16.10 -11.30
C ARG A 143 -3.73 -16.93 -10.14
N VAL A 144 -3.48 -16.52 -8.90
CA VAL A 144 -4.05 -17.18 -7.71
C VAL A 144 -5.58 -17.04 -7.70
N LEU A 145 -6.12 -15.84 -7.91
CA LEU A 145 -7.57 -15.63 -7.96
C LEU A 145 -8.24 -16.45 -9.07
N ALA A 146 -7.59 -16.55 -10.24
CA ALA A 146 -8.05 -17.37 -11.34
C ALA A 146 -7.91 -18.89 -11.09
N GLY A 147 -7.32 -19.33 -9.98
CA GLY A 147 -7.09 -20.73 -9.67
C GLY A 147 -6.00 -21.39 -10.54
N LYS A 148 -5.12 -20.58 -11.13
CA LYS A 148 -4.04 -21.04 -12.03
C LYS A 148 -2.75 -21.41 -11.29
N ILE A 149 -2.71 -21.21 -9.97
CA ILE A 149 -1.57 -21.54 -9.11
C ILE A 149 -2.06 -22.48 -8.02
N LEU A 150 -1.24 -23.48 -7.67
CA LEU A 150 -1.54 -24.40 -6.59
C LEU A 150 -1.62 -23.63 -5.27
N LEU A 151 -2.74 -23.81 -4.56
CA LEU A 151 -3.04 -23.07 -3.35
C LEU A 151 -2.72 -23.92 -2.11
N ARG A 152 -1.69 -23.51 -1.39
CA ARG A 152 -1.35 -24.06 -0.07
C ARG A 152 -2.44 -23.68 0.92
N ASN A 153 -2.85 -24.64 1.75
CA ASN A 153 -3.82 -24.42 2.82
C ASN A 153 -5.18 -23.86 2.35
N PHE A 154 -5.53 -24.03 1.07
CA PHE A 154 -6.79 -23.48 0.54
C PHE A 154 -8.03 -24.03 1.25
N ARG A 155 -8.00 -25.31 1.65
CA ARG A 155 -9.10 -25.92 2.42
C ARG A 155 -9.29 -25.22 3.75
N GLU A 156 -8.21 -24.99 4.50
CA GLU A 156 -8.23 -24.26 5.77
C GLU A 156 -8.79 -22.85 5.58
N TYR A 157 -8.35 -22.13 4.55
CA TYR A 157 -8.88 -20.79 4.25
C TYR A 157 -10.34 -20.81 3.83
N LEU A 158 -10.77 -21.81 3.08
CA LEU A 158 -12.17 -21.95 2.67
C LEU A 158 -13.08 -22.26 3.86
N GLU A 159 -12.63 -23.11 4.78
CA GLU A 159 -13.33 -23.38 6.03
C GLU A 159 -13.44 -22.12 6.89
N GLU A 160 -12.34 -21.38 7.08
CA GLU A 160 -12.36 -20.13 7.85
C GLU A 160 -13.34 -19.09 7.26
N ILE A 161 -13.42 -18.98 5.93
CA ILE A 161 -14.36 -18.07 5.27
C ILE A 161 -15.81 -18.53 5.42
N ARG A 162 -16.07 -19.84 5.33
CA ARG A 162 -17.41 -20.41 5.55
C ARG A 162 -17.89 -20.17 6.96
N ASP A 163 -17.01 -20.32 7.95
CA ASP A 163 -17.35 -20.09 9.35
C ASP A 163 -17.61 -18.61 9.64
N ARG A 164 -16.79 -17.71 9.06
CA ARG A 164 -16.91 -16.27 9.27
C ARG A 164 -18.08 -15.64 8.52
N ALA A 165 -18.41 -16.15 7.35
CA ALA A 165 -19.40 -15.56 6.45
C ALA A 165 -20.23 -16.66 5.76
N PRO A 166 -21.05 -17.40 6.54
CA PRO A 166 -21.81 -18.55 6.05
C PRO A 166 -22.87 -18.16 5.01
N ASP A 167 -23.35 -16.91 5.06
CA ASP A 167 -24.39 -16.40 4.18
C ASP A 167 -23.91 -16.04 2.77
N LEU A 168 -22.59 -16.05 2.53
CA LEU A 168 -22.03 -15.80 1.20
C LEU A 168 -22.23 -17.01 0.28
N ASP A 169 -22.48 -16.74 -1.00
CA ASP A 169 -22.50 -17.80 -2.01
C ASP A 169 -21.13 -18.48 -2.15
N GLN A 170 -21.13 -19.72 -2.64
CA GLN A 170 -19.93 -20.54 -2.73
C GLN A 170 -18.84 -19.91 -3.62
N GLU A 171 -19.22 -19.20 -4.68
CA GLU A 171 -18.26 -18.55 -5.58
C GLU A 171 -17.53 -17.41 -4.87
N THR A 172 -18.27 -16.58 -4.13
CA THR A 172 -17.72 -15.51 -3.30
C THR A 172 -16.83 -16.06 -2.19
N GLN A 173 -17.23 -17.14 -1.51
CA GLN A 173 -16.42 -17.80 -0.49
C GLN A 173 -15.09 -18.31 -1.07
N ILE A 174 -15.13 -18.96 -2.25
CA ILE A 174 -13.92 -19.42 -2.96
C ILE A 174 -13.03 -18.24 -3.34
N LYS A 175 -13.62 -17.15 -3.86
CA LYS A 175 -12.88 -15.92 -4.21
C LYS A 175 -12.12 -15.39 -3.00
N TYR A 176 -12.77 -15.23 -1.85
CA TYR A 176 -12.13 -14.72 -0.63
C TYR A 176 -11.07 -15.66 -0.08
N ALA A 177 -11.29 -16.98 -0.13
CA ALA A 177 -10.27 -17.95 0.26
C ALA A 177 -9.03 -17.86 -0.65
N ARG A 178 -9.22 -17.73 -1.96
CA ARG A 178 -8.11 -17.51 -2.92
C ARG A 178 -7.39 -16.19 -2.65
N GLN A 179 -8.14 -15.13 -2.36
CA GLN A 179 -7.60 -13.81 -2.05
C GLN A 179 -6.69 -13.88 -0.81
N LYS A 180 -7.12 -14.58 0.25
CA LYS A 180 -6.29 -14.82 1.45
C LYS A 180 -5.01 -15.58 1.13
N VAL A 181 -5.08 -16.65 0.33
CA VAL A 181 -3.87 -17.38 -0.10
C VAL A 181 -2.93 -16.47 -0.90
N ALA A 182 -3.46 -15.63 -1.78
CA ALA A 182 -2.64 -14.67 -2.54
C ALA A 182 -1.92 -13.69 -1.59
N TYR A 183 -2.64 -13.17 -0.60
CA TYR A 183 -2.08 -12.31 0.43
C TYR A 183 -1.02 -13.00 1.29
N ASP A 184 -1.15 -14.29 1.57
CA ASP A 184 -0.10 -15.03 2.26
C ASP A 184 1.21 -15.10 1.48
N TYR A 185 1.12 -15.42 0.18
CA TYR A 185 2.29 -15.47 -0.70
C TYR A 185 2.95 -14.10 -0.81
N LEU A 186 2.16 -13.07 -1.11
CA LEU A 186 2.64 -11.70 -1.25
C LEU A 186 3.13 -11.12 0.07
N GLY A 187 2.44 -11.42 1.16
CA GLY A 187 2.77 -10.98 2.51
C GLY A 187 4.14 -11.50 2.96
N THR A 188 4.51 -12.73 2.57
CA THR A 188 5.86 -13.25 2.82
C THR A 188 6.94 -12.36 2.20
N ILE A 189 6.73 -11.87 0.98
CA ILE A 189 7.67 -10.99 0.29
C ILE A 189 7.64 -9.58 0.88
N ILE A 190 6.45 -8.98 0.98
CA ILE A 190 6.26 -7.58 1.41
C ILE A 190 6.70 -7.41 2.87
N LYS A 191 6.21 -8.25 3.79
CA LYS A 191 6.60 -8.18 5.20
C LYS A 191 8.08 -8.51 5.39
N GLY A 192 8.62 -9.41 4.56
CA GLY A 192 10.05 -9.75 4.56
C GLY A 192 10.92 -8.55 4.23
N LEU A 193 10.60 -7.86 3.14
CA LEU A 193 11.30 -6.63 2.71
C LEU A 193 11.19 -5.51 3.75
N LEU A 194 10.04 -5.36 4.41
CA LEU A 194 9.86 -4.34 5.46
C LEU A 194 10.61 -4.72 6.75
N ARG A 195 10.71 -6.00 7.09
CA ARG A 195 11.32 -6.46 8.35
C ARG A 195 12.82 -6.59 8.28
N ASP A 196 13.35 -7.16 7.20
CA ASP A 196 14.78 -7.43 7.02
C ASP A 196 15.12 -7.41 5.51
N PRO A 197 15.23 -6.22 4.91
CA PRO A 197 15.42 -6.09 3.47
C PRO A 197 16.65 -6.83 2.97
N THR A 198 17.76 -6.83 3.71
CA THR A 198 19.00 -7.53 3.33
C THR A 198 18.79 -9.03 3.19
N LYS A 199 17.99 -9.63 4.08
CA LYS A 199 17.67 -11.06 4.03
C LYS A 199 16.69 -11.41 2.91
N TYR A 200 15.73 -10.52 2.64
CA TYR A 200 14.62 -10.81 1.70
C TYR A 200 14.85 -10.27 0.28
N GLU A 201 15.84 -9.41 0.06
CA GLU A 201 16.20 -8.94 -1.28
C GLU A 201 16.51 -10.09 -2.25
N PRO A 202 17.29 -11.13 -1.91
CA PRO A 202 17.53 -12.25 -2.81
C PRO A 202 16.24 -12.97 -3.23
N LEU A 203 15.33 -13.19 -2.28
CA LEU A 203 14.03 -13.81 -2.55
C LEU A 203 13.18 -12.92 -3.47
N TYR A 204 13.21 -11.61 -3.23
CA TYR A 204 12.51 -10.64 -4.08
C TYR A 204 13.09 -10.60 -5.50
N LYS A 205 14.41 -10.67 -5.67
CA LYS A 205 15.05 -10.75 -6.99
C LYS A 205 14.64 -12.02 -7.74
N GLN A 206 14.67 -13.17 -7.08
CA GLN A 206 14.17 -14.42 -7.64
C GLN A 206 12.69 -14.32 -8.05
N PHE A 207 11.87 -13.69 -7.19
CA PHE A 207 10.46 -13.46 -7.49
C PHE A 207 10.25 -12.63 -8.76
N ILE A 208 10.95 -11.51 -8.93
CA ILE A 208 10.76 -10.63 -10.10
C ILE A 208 11.34 -11.24 -11.38
N GLU A 209 12.26 -12.19 -11.26
CA GLU A 209 12.92 -12.86 -12.39
C GLU A 209 12.26 -14.18 -12.79
N THR A 210 11.47 -14.81 -11.92
CA THR A 210 10.84 -16.09 -12.23
C THR A 210 9.77 -15.98 -13.32
N ASP A 211 9.83 -16.91 -14.27
CA ASP A 211 8.79 -17.16 -15.25
C ASP A 211 7.72 -18.13 -14.72
N ASP A 212 8.11 -19.02 -13.79
CA ASP A 212 7.21 -19.96 -13.14
C ASP A 212 6.86 -19.50 -11.72
N LEU A 213 5.78 -18.72 -11.63
CA LEU A 213 5.19 -18.30 -10.36
C LEU A 213 4.59 -19.47 -9.58
N GLY A 214 4.15 -20.53 -10.24
CA GLY A 214 3.55 -21.71 -9.60
C GLY A 214 4.59 -22.52 -8.85
N GLU A 215 5.76 -22.71 -9.45
CA GLU A 215 6.90 -23.36 -8.80
C GLU A 215 7.52 -22.45 -7.74
N PHE A 216 7.66 -21.15 -8.01
CA PHE A 216 8.19 -20.19 -7.04
C PHE A 216 7.44 -20.23 -5.71
N VAL A 217 6.10 -20.22 -5.71
CA VAL A 217 5.32 -20.23 -4.47
C VAL A 217 5.43 -21.55 -3.69
N LYS A 218 5.86 -22.65 -4.32
CA LYS A 218 6.19 -23.91 -3.62
C LYS A 218 7.48 -23.81 -2.82
N HIS A 219 8.36 -22.86 -3.12
CA HIS A 219 9.61 -22.69 -2.36
C HIS A 219 9.58 -21.48 -1.43
N LEU A 220 8.47 -20.73 -1.42
CA LEU A 220 8.29 -19.66 -0.45
C LEU A 220 8.39 -20.21 0.99
N PRO A 221 9.19 -19.57 1.87
CA PRO A 221 9.23 -19.91 3.29
C PRO A 221 7.83 -19.86 3.89
N LYS A 222 7.49 -20.88 4.69
CA LYS A 222 6.24 -20.87 5.46
C LYS A 222 6.34 -19.78 6.53
N TYR A 223 5.57 -18.72 6.35
CA TYR A 223 5.29 -17.67 7.34
C TYR A 223 6.51 -16.94 7.93
N ILE A 224 6.49 -15.61 7.82
CA ILE A 224 7.26 -14.78 8.73
C ILE A 224 6.42 -14.65 10.00
N LYS A 225 6.68 -15.47 11.03
CA LYS A 225 6.03 -15.28 12.35
C LYS A 225 6.30 -13.84 12.82
N SER A 226 5.24 -13.05 12.96
CA SER A 226 5.24 -11.65 13.42
C SER A 226 5.85 -11.51 14.80
#